data_AF-A0A3P1CXY0-F1
#
_entry.id   AF-A0A3P1CXY0-F1
#
_cell.length_a   1.000
_cell.length_b   1.000
_cell.length_c   1.000
_cell.angle_alpha   90.00
_cell.angle_beta   90.00
_cell.angle_gamma   90.00
#
_symmetry.space_group_name_H-M   'P 1'
#
loop_
_entity.id
_entity.type
_entity.pdbx_description
1 polymer ?
#
loop_
_entity_poly.entity_id
_entity_poly.type
_entity_poly.pdbx_seq_one_letter_code
_entity_poly.pdbx_strand_id
1 'polypeptide(L)'
;MSNYQSPDPITQFSNLLPEWGQAADEIYQNYHFLDLALRQSDVLLIPQQARNQLVNLKKMLVSTLARLIQDLPPSTHRLSNENAESMSRFNAHIHTLKTVNLQTDTIFEDLLQQHPPLNSWFESTLDE
;
A
#
# COMPACT_ATOMS: atom_id res chain seq x y z
N MET A 1 45.64 -3.38 -18.43
CA MET A 1 44.76 -2.30 -17.98
C MET A 1 43.37 -2.90 -17.83
N SER A 2 42.97 -3.21 -16.60
CA SER A 2 41.64 -3.78 -16.34
C SER A 2 40.63 -2.64 -16.32
N ASN A 3 39.75 -2.61 -17.32
CA ASN A 3 38.58 -1.72 -17.32
C ASN A 3 37.65 -2.18 -16.18
N TYR A 4 37.80 -1.57 -15.00
CA TYR A 4 36.79 -1.65 -13.96
C TYR A 4 35.58 -0.84 -14.46
N GLN A 5 34.63 -1.52 -15.11
CA GLN A 5 33.29 -0.98 -15.25
C GLN A 5 32.69 -0.92 -13.85
N SER A 6 32.47 0.29 -13.35
CA SER A 6 31.71 0.49 -12.11
C SER A 6 30.32 -0.14 -12.33
N PRO A 7 29.86 -1.04 -11.44
CA PRO A 7 28.56 -1.67 -11.59
C PRO A 7 27.47 -0.58 -11.63
N ASP A 8 26.50 -0.74 -12.53
CA ASP A 8 25.39 0.19 -12.67
C ASP A 8 24.62 0.26 -11.33
N PRO A 9 24.55 1.42 -10.67
CA PRO A 9 23.91 1.57 -9.36
C PRO A 9 22.41 1.19 -9.39
N ILE A 10 21.77 1.22 -10.56
CA ILE A 10 20.35 0.86 -10.72
C ILE A 10 20.16 -0.67 -10.68
N THR A 11 21.17 -1.46 -11.04
CA THR A 11 21.07 -2.93 -11.07
C THR A 11 20.74 -3.50 -9.69
N GLN A 12 21.13 -2.82 -8.62
CA GLN A 12 20.86 -3.22 -7.24
C GLN A 12 19.38 -3.05 -6.84
N PHE A 13 18.62 -2.24 -7.58
CA PHE A 13 17.20 -2.00 -7.37
C PHE A 13 16.31 -2.84 -8.30
N SER A 14 16.90 -3.61 -9.22
CA SER A 14 16.17 -4.37 -10.25
C SER A 14 15.13 -5.34 -9.70
N ASN A 15 15.39 -5.94 -8.54
CA ASN A 15 14.43 -6.82 -7.85
C ASN A 15 13.51 -6.05 -6.90
N LEU A 16 13.96 -4.90 -6.38
CA LEU A 16 13.23 -4.14 -5.39
C LEU A 16 12.13 -3.28 -6.01
N LEU A 17 12.42 -2.62 -7.14
CA LEU A 17 11.47 -1.73 -7.82
C LEU A 17 10.15 -2.43 -8.20
N PRO A 18 10.15 -3.65 -8.77
CA PRO A 18 8.91 -4.37 -9.02
C PRO A 18 8.13 -4.68 -7.75
N GLU A 19 8.79 -5.13 -6.68
CA GLU A 19 8.12 -5.45 -5.40
C GLU A 19 7.51 -4.21 -4.74
N TRP A 20 8.22 -3.08 -4.79
CA TRP A 20 7.71 -1.81 -4.30
C TRP A 20 6.54 -1.32 -5.13
N GLY A 21 6.64 -1.41 -6.46
CA GLY A 21 5.57 -1.04 -7.38
C GLY A 21 4.30 -1.84 -7.10
N GLN A 22 4.41 -3.16 -7.00
CA GLN A 22 3.28 -4.02 -6.66
C GLN A 22 2.67 -3.66 -5.30
N ALA A 23 3.48 -3.52 -4.26
CA ALA A 23 2.96 -3.21 -2.93
C ALA A 23 2.30 -1.82 -2.87
N ALA A 24 2.80 -0.85 -3.64
CA ALA A 24 2.20 0.48 -3.78
C ALA A 24 0.88 0.44 -4.56
N ASP A 25 0.81 -0.34 -5.64
CA ASP A 25 -0.41 -0.55 -6.43
C ASP A 25 -1.52 -1.19 -5.57
N GLU A 26 -1.18 -2.21 -4.76
CA GLU A 26 -2.11 -2.83 -3.81
C GLU A 26 -2.63 -1.81 -2.77
N ILE A 27 -1.77 -0.96 -2.21
CA ILE A 27 -2.20 0.12 -1.28
C ILE A 27 -3.18 1.08 -1.98
N TYR A 28 -2.89 1.44 -3.23
CA TYR A 28 -3.74 2.33 -4.02
C TYR A 28 -5.12 1.69 -4.27
N GLN A 29 -5.15 0.42 -4.67
CA GLN A 29 -6.39 -0.34 -4.84
C GLN A 29 -7.18 -0.39 -3.53
N ASN A 30 -6.53 -0.75 -2.43
CA ASN A 30 -7.12 -0.79 -1.09
C ASN A 30 -7.73 0.57 -0.68
N TYR A 31 -7.02 1.66 -0.95
CA TYR A 31 -7.54 3.01 -0.68
C TYR A 31 -8.82 3.31 -1.48
N HIS A 32 -8.81 3.04 -2.79
CA HIS A 32 -9.95 3.32 -3.66
C HIS A 32 -11.15 2.46 -3.32
N PHE A 33 -10.90 1.19 -3.02
CA PHE A 33 -11.91 0.27 -2.60
C PHE A 33 -12.58 0.72 -1.29
N LEU A 34 -11.80 1.08 -0.26
CA LEU A 34 -12.32 1.59 1.00
C LEU A 34 -13.09 2.91 0.82
N ASP A 35 -12.64 3.79 -0.08
CA ASP A 35 -13.37 5.02 -0.40
C ASP A 35 -14.73 4.72 -1.02
N LEU A 36 -14.81 3.74 -1.93
CA LEU A 36 -16.05 3.29 -2.53
C LEU A 36 -17.00 2.69 -1.47
N ALA A 37 -16.51 1.77 -0.64
CA ALA A 37 -17.30 1.15 0.44
C ALA A 37 -17.86 2.20 1.41
N LEU A 38 -17.07 3.23 1.74
CA LEU A 38 -17.51 4.34 2.59
C LEU A 38 -18.55 5.24 1.91
N ARG A 39 -18.46 5.47 0.59
CA ARG A 39 -19.50 6.22 -0.15
C ARG A 39 -20.82 5.46 -0.23
N GLN A 40 -20.75 4.13 -0.29
CA GLN A 40 -21.92 3.26 -0.32
C GLN A 40 -22.45 2.92 1.09
N SER A 41 -21.80 3.38 2.17
CA SER A 41 -22.13 2.96 3.54
C SER A 41 -23.59 3.18 3.92
N ASP A 42 -24.17 4.29 3.45
CA ASP A 42 -25.54 4.68 3.77
C ASP A 42 -26.56 3.83 2.98
N VAL A 43 -26.21 3.40 1.76
CA VAL A 43 -27.02 2.52 0.92
C VAL A 43 -26.97 1.08 1.42
N LEU A 44 -25.79 0.64 1.86
CA LEU A 44 -25.52 -0.71 2.34
C LEU A 44 -26.00 -0.94 3.78
N LEU A 45 -26.51 0.10 4.44
CA LEU A 45 -26.96 0.08 5.84
C LEU A 45 -25.92 -0.55 6.77
N ILE A 46 -24.63 -0.34 6.50
CA ILE A 46 -23.58 -0.93 7.32
C ILE A 46 -23.63 -0.33 8.73
N PRO A 47 -23.44 -1.15 9.78
CA PRO A 47 -23.44 -0.64 11.15
C PRO A 47 -22.38 0.45 11.35
N GLN A 48 -22.68 1.44 12.20
CA GLN A 48 -21.76 2.54 12.48
C GLN A 48 -20.38 2.03 12.98
N GLN A 49 -20.34 0.89 13.68
CA GLN A 49 -19.10 0.24 14.09
C GLN A 49 -18.25 -0.19 12.88
N ALA A 50 -18.86 -0.86 11.90
CA ALA A 50 -18.22 -1.28 10.66
C ALA A 50 -17.70 -0.08 9.87
N ARG A 51 -18.54 0.96 9.75
CA ARG A 51 -18.17 2.22 9.11
C ARG A 51 -16.95 2.87 9.78
N ASN A 52 -16.91 2.89 11.12
CA ASN A 52 -15.78 3.42 11.86
C ASN A 52 -14.50 2.60 11.61
N GLN A 53 -14.60 1.28 11.51
CA GLN A 53 -13.46 0.41 11.15
C GLN A 53 -12.93 0.72 9.74
N LEU A 54 -13.82 0.85 8.74
CA LEU A 54 -13.43 1.26 7.37
C LEU A 54 -12.76 2.64 7.34
N VAL A 55 -13.29 3.62 8.08
CA VAL A 55 -12.66 4.95 8.21
C VAL A 55 -11.27 4.86 8.83
N ASN A 56 -11.11 4.04 9.87
CA ASN A 56 -9.82 3.86 10.54
C ASN A 56 -8.79 3.18 9.62
N LEU A 57 -9.21 2.17 8.84
CA LEU A 57 -8.37 1.56 7.80
C LEU A 57 -7.90 2.60 6.78
N LYS A 58 -8.82 3.39 6.23
CA LYS A 58 -8.48 4.43 5.25
C LYS A 58 -7.50 5.47 5.84
N LYS A 59 -7.70 5.88 7.10
CA LYS A 59 -6.78 6.81 7.79
C LYS A 59 -5.39 6.20 7.99
N MET A 60 -5.32 4.91 8.33
CA MET A 60 -4.06 4.20 8.48
C MET A 60 -3.31 4.16 7.15
N LEU A 61 -3.97 3.79 6.04
CA LEU A 61 -3.38 3.80 4.70
C LEU A 61 -2.81 5.18 4.33
N VAL A 62 -3.61 6.25 4.49
CA VAL A 62 -3.18 7.62 4.19
C VAL A 62 -1.99 8.05 5.05
N SER A 63 -2.00 7.69 6.34
CA SER A 63 -0.92 8.03 7.26
C SER A 63 0.38 7.30 6.91
N THR A 64 0.28 6.03 6.51
CA THR A 64 1.42 5.26 6.01
C THR A 64 2.00 5.89 4.75
N LEU A 65 1.16 6.18 3.75
CA LEU A 65 1.60 6.84 2.52
C LEU A 65 2.27 8.20 2.79
N ALA A 66 1.69 9.01 3.68
CA ALA A 66 2.28 10.29 4.05
C ALA A 66 3.67 10.13 4.68
N ARG A 67 3.86 9.13 5.54
CA ARG A 67 5.18 8.83 6.15
C ARG A 67 6.19 8.36 5.10
N LEU A 68 5.77 7.49 4.18
CA LEU A 68 6.65 6.99 3.12
C LEU A 68 7.10 8.13 2.19
N ILE A 69 6.19 9.04 1.83
CA ILE A 69 6.51 10.23 1.03
C ILE A 69 7.50 11.16 1.76
N GLN A 70 7.32 11.35 3.07
CA GLN A 70 8.24 12.15 3.88
C GLN A 70 9.64 11.53 4.01
N ASP A 71 9.73 10.20 3.93
CA ASP A 71 11.00 9.45 4.00
C ASP A 71 11.70 9.34 2.64
N LEU A 72 11.06 9.80 1.55
CA LEU A 72 11.72 9.85 0.25
C LEU A 72 12.88 10.86 0.28
N PRO A 73 14.05 10.50 -0.29
CA PRO A 73 15.14 11.45 -0.40
C PRO A 73 14.69 12.65 -1.24
N PRO A 74 15.12 13.89 -0.91
CA PRO A 74 14.83 15.05 -1.73
C PRO A 74 15.28 14.80 -3.17
N SER A 75 14.51 15.29 -4.14
CA SER A 75 14.72 15.10 -5.58
C SER A 75 16.09 15.57 -6.09
N THR A 76 16.85 16.28 -5.26
CA THR A 76 18.23 16.74 -5.52
C THR A 76 19.32 15.72 -5.14
N HIS A 77 19.00 14.65 -4.40
CA HIS A 77 19.99 13.63 -4.03
C HIS A 77 20.17 12.59 -5.14
N ARG A 78 21.41 12.42 -5.60
CA ARG A 78 21.79 11.36 -6.53
C ARG A 78 21.85 10.02 -5.79
N LEU A 79 20.99 9.08 -6.19
CA LEU A 79 20.97 7.70 -5.71
C LEU A 79 22.32 6.98 -5.87
N SER A 80 23.23 7.49 -6.70
CA SER A 80 24.56 6.89 -6.98
C SER A 80 25.56 6.93 -5.81
N ASN A 81 25.29 7.71 -4.75
CA ASN A 81 26.26 7.94 -3.68
C ASN A 81 25.95 7.18 -2.37
N GLU A 82 24.76 6.59 -2.22
CA GLU A 82 24.28 6.00 -0.96
C GLU A 82 23.58 4.65 -1.18
N ASN A 83 24.21 3.75 -1.93
CA ASN A 83 23.55 2.54 -2.40
C ASN A 83 23.03 1.63 -1.26
N ALA A 84 23.80 1.45 -0.18
CA ALA A 84 23.41 0.54 0.91
C ALA A 84 22.28 1.10 1.79
N GLU A 85 22.35 2.39 2.16
CA GLU A 85 21.32 3.04 2.97
C GLU A 85 20.03 3.24 2.17
N SER A 86 20.14 3.61 0.89
CA SER A 86 18.99 3.73 -0.01
C SER A 86 18.31 2.37 -0.26
N MET A 87 19.07 1.28 -0.45
CA MET A 87 18.51 -0.07 -0.51
C MET A 87 17.81 -0.47 0.79
N SER A 88 18.42 -0.16 1.94
CA SER A 88 17.82 -0.48 3.25
C SER A 88 16.51 0.26 3.45
N ARG A 89 16.45 1.55 3.13
CA ARG A 89 15.21 2.36 3.14
C ARG A 89 14.16 1.79 2.20
N PHE A 90 14.54 1.45 0.97
CA PHE A 90 13.61 0.92 -0.03
C PHE A 90 13.04 -0.44 0.39
N ASN A 91 13.86 -1.32 0.96
CA ASN A 91 13.39 -2.58 1.56
C ASN A 91 12.43 -2.33 2.73
N ALA A 92 12.75 -1.39 3.62
CA ALA A 92 11.86 -1.04 4.74
C ALA A 92 10.51 -0.49 4.25
N HIS A 93 10.50 0.27 3.16
CA HIS A 93 9.27 0.75 2.50
C HIS A 93 8.46 -0.42 1.97
N ILE A 94 9.07 -1.35 1.23
CA ILE A 94 8.40 -2.57 0.72
C ILE A 94 7.76 -3.34 1.88
N HIS A 95 8.50 -3.60 2.94
CA HIS A 95 7.97 -4.30 4.11
C HIS A 95 6.80 -3.56 4.75
N THR A 96 6.91 -2.24 4.90
CA THR A 96 5.84 -1.39 5.46
C THR A 96 4.58 -1.48 4.61
N LEU A 97 4.70 -1.33 3.29
CA LEU A 97 3.59 -1.43 2.34
C LEU A 97 2.92 -2.80 2.43
N LYS A 98 3.70 -3.89 2.34
CA LYS A 98 3.20 -5.27 2.43
C LYS A 98 2.49 -5.56 3.75
N THR A 99 3.05 -5.11 4.88
CA THR A 99 2.40 -5.28 6.19
C THR A 99 1.06 -4.55 6.26
N VAL A 100 0.99 -3.34 5.70
CA VAL A 100 -0.24 -2.56 5.72
C VAL A 100 -1.30 -3.13 4.77
N ASN A 101 -0.91 -3.66 3.61
CA ASN A 101 -1.81 -4.42 2.74
C ASN A 101 -2.40 -5.61 3.49
N LEU A 102 -1.55 -6.48 4.05
CA LEU A 102 -2.00 -7.65 4.79
C LEU A 102 -2.95 -7.30 5.94
N GLN A 103 -2.64 -6.25 6.71
CA GLN A 103 -3.51 -5.76 7.78
C GLN A 103 -4.85 -5.26 7.25
N THR A 104 -4.83 -4.55 6.13
CA THR A 104 -6.05 -4.04 5.49
C THR A 104 -6.91 -5.19 5.01
N ASP A 105 -6.32 -6.17 4.32
CA ASP A 105 -7.01 -7.34 3.79
C ASP A 105 -7.62 -8.16 4.94
N THR A 106 -6.86 -8.43 6.00
CA THR A 106 -7.36 -9.19 7.17
C THR A 106 -8.55 -8.50 7.83
N ILE A 107 -8.45 -7.20 8.12
CA ILE A 107 -9.54 -6.46 8.78
C ILE A 107 -10.74 -6.36 7.84
N PHE A 108 -10.50 -6.26 6.54
CA PHE A 108 -11.57 -6.18 5.56
C PHE A 108 -12.30 -7.52 5.40
N GLU A 109 -11.59 -8.64 5.32
CA GLU A 109 -12.16 -9.98 5.33
C GLU A 109 -13.02 -10.21 6.59
N ASP A 110 -12.51 -9.81 7.77
CA ASP A 110 -13.26 -9.87 9.02
C ASP A 110 -14.57 -9.05 8.95
N LEU A 111 -14.52 -7.86 8.33
CA LEU A 111 -15.69 -7.01 8.13
C LEU A 111 -16.71 -7.65 7.18
N LEU A 112 -16.26 -8.28 6.09
CA LEU A 112 -17.13 -8.98 5.16
C LEU A 112 -17.87 -10.14 5.85
N GLN A 113 -17.15 -10.92 6.67
CA GLN A 113 -17.74 -12.03 7.43
C GLN A 113 -18.77 -11.55 8.46
N GLN A 114 -18.51 -10.43 9.13
CA GLN A 114 -19.39 -9.87 10.16
C GLN A 114 -20.61 -9.14 9.57
N HIS A 115 -20.53 -8.70 8.31
CA HIS A 115 -21.54 -7.87 7.68
C HIS A 115 -21.96 -8.43 6.30
N PRO A 116 -22.90 -9.39 6.26
CA PRO A 116 -23.37 -10.01 5.02
C PRO A 116 -23.82 -9.03 3.92
N PRO A 117 -24.50 -7.90 4.21
CA PRO A 117 -24.85 -6.91 3.18
C PRO A 117 -23.62 -6.28 2.51
N LEU A 118 -22.53 -6.07 3.26
CA LEU A 118 -21.27 -5.57 2.71
C LEU A 118 -20.60 -6.64 1.84
N ASN A 119 -20.66 -7.91 2.24
CA ASN A 119 -20.13 -9.02 1.45
C ASN A 119 -20.89 -9.21 0.12
N SER A 120 -22.21 -9.22 0.14
CA SER A 120 -23.00 -9.35 -1.10
C SER A 120 -22.76 -8.19 -2.06
N TRP A 121 -22.58 -6.97 -1.53
CA TRP A 121 -22.17 -5.83 -2.36
C TRP A 121 -20.77 -6.01 -2.92
N PHE A 122 -19.80 -6.43 -2.10
CA PHE A 122 -18.43 -6.67 -2.53
C PHE A 122 -18.37 -7.70 -3.67
N GLU A 123 -19.04 -8.83 -3.53
CA GLU A 123 -19.14 -9.86 -4.58
C GLU A 123 -19.74 -9.29 -5.87
N SER A 124 -20.78 -8.45 -5.78
CA SER A 124 -21.38 -7.82 -6.97
C SER A 124 -20.46 -6.84 -7.70
N THR A 125 -19.46 -6.27 -7.02
CA THR A 125 -18.49 -5.35 -7.63
C THR A 125 -17.30 -6.07 -8.28
N LEU A 126 -17.12 -7.37 -8.02
CA LEU A 126 -16.06 -8.19 -8.64
C LEU A 126 -16.48 -8.75 -10.01
N ASP A 127 -17.79 -8.80 -10.28
CA ASP A 127 -18.38 -9.33 -11.52
C ASP A 127 -18.52 -8.26 -12.64
N GLU A 128 -18.16 -7.00 -12.37
CA GLU A 128 -18.10 -5.88 -13.34
C GLU A 128 -16.69 -5.63 -13.89
#